data_AF-A0A834K8F4-F1
#
_entry.id   AF-A0A834K8F4-F1
#
_cell.length_a   1.000
_cell.length_b   1.000
_cell.length_c   1.000
_cell.angle_alpha   90.00
_cell.angle_beta   90.00
_cell.angle_gamma   90.00
#
_symmetry.space_group_name_H-M   'P 1'
#
loop_
_entity.id
_entity.type
_entity.pdbx_description
1 polymer ?
#
loop_
_entity_poly.entity_id
_entity_poly.type
_entity_poly.pdbx_seq_one_letter_code
_entity_poly.pdbx_strand_id
1 'polypeptide(L)'
;MLHAQLEIWKAAVEESPRNTLAASWSPAGVVQTPVNPVTTTPSSAVVNVNSVNVKGSTCTIDFSDDEDDDCSNGQTGNNVNGTSPPGKMRNGGSHIHLWQFLKELLQSPGVHGSCIRWLDRGKGVFKIEDSVRVARLWGKRKNRPAMNYDKLSRSIRQYYKKGIMKKTERSQRLVYQFCHPYCL
;
A
#
# COMPACT_ATOMS: atom_id res chain seq x y z
N MET A 1 -10.56 44.46 -15.66
CA MET A 1 -10.23 43.09 -16.11
C MET A 1 -9.29 43.23 -17.29
N LEU A 2 -8.21 42.45 -17.37
CA LEU A 2 -7.35 42.37 -18.56
C LEU A 2 -7.08 40.88 -18.88
N HIS A 3 -6.74 40.58 -20.13
CA HIS A 3 -6.73 39.23 -20.70
C HIS A 3 -5.71 38.25 -20.10
N ALA A 4 -5.96 36.96 -20.37
CA ALA A 4 -5.11 35.82 -20.02
C ALA A 4 -4.25 35.37 -21.24
N GLN A 5 -3.75 34.12 -21.18
CA GLN A 5 -2.79 33.45 -22.08
C GLN A 5 -1.33 33.88 -21.81
N LEU A 6 -0.43 33.06 -21.24
CA LEU A 6 -0.22 31.58 -21.18
C LEU A 6 0.58 31.00 -22.37
N GLU A 7 1.78 31.53 -22.59
CA GLU A 7 2.68 31.08 -23.65
C GLU A 7 3.61 29.92 -23.23
N ILE A 8 3.52 28.84 -24.02
CA ILE A 8 4.60 27.93 -24.45
C ILE A 8 5.54 27.37 -23.37
N TRP A 9 5.25 26.13 -22.94
CA TRP A 9 6.24 25.16 -22.45
C TRP A 9 6.37 23.98 -23.44
N LYS A 10 6.56 24.29 -24.73
CA LYS A 10 6.71 23.34 -25.84
C LYS A 10 7.83 23.77 -26.82
N ALA A 11 9.07 23.35 -26.55
CA ALA A 11 10.14 23.10 -27.54
C ALA A 11 11.47 22.82 -26.80
N ALA A 12 11.88 21.54 -26.69
CA ALA A 12 13.19 21.17 -26.13
C ALA A 12 13.67 19.73 -26.46
N VAL A 13 13.04 19.00 -27.40
CA VAL A 13 13.48 17.65 -27.82
C VAL A 13 13.33 17.45 -29.33
N GLU A 14 13.96 18.34 -30.09
CA GLU A 14 14.53 18.14 -31.43
C GLU A 14 15.54 19.30 -31.62
N GLU A 15 16.61 19.20 -32.40
CA GLU A 15 16.93 18.26 -33.47
C GLU A 15 18.43 17.86 -33.46
N SER A 16 18.76 16.64 -33.87
CA SER A 16 20.06 16.37 -34.52
C SER A 16 19.95 15.12 -35.40
N PRO A 17 20.01 15.24 -36.75
CA PRO A 17 19.48 14.20 -37.63
C PRO A 17 20.55 13.27 -38.24
N ARG A 18 20.06 12.10 -38.70
CA ARG A 18 20.72 11.11 -39.58
C ARG A 18 21.85 10.25 -38.98
N ASN A 19 21.53 8.98 -38.76
CA ASN A 19 22.19 7.93 -39.55
C ASN A 19 21.17 6.91 -40.05
N THR A 20 21.42 6.32 -41.21
CA THR A 20 20.54 5.38 -41.92
C THR A 20 20.74 3.94 -41.46
N LEU A 21 19.64 3.20 -41.29
CA LEU A 21 19.35 1.96 -42.05
C LEU A 21 17.95 1.43 -41.67
N ALA A 22 17.14 1.07 -42.66
CA ALA A 22 15.80 0.51 -42.43
C ALA A 22 15.87 -1.02 -42.39
N ALA A 23 15.27 -1.63 -41.37
CA ALA A 23 15.04 -3.07 -41.27
C ALA A 23 13.52 -3.33 -41.19
N SER A 24 12.90 -3.67 -42.32
CA SER A 24 11.47 -3.95 -42.41
C SER A 24 11.15 -5.34 -41.85
N TRP A 25 10.46 -5.41 -40.72
CA TRP A 25 9.90 -6.67 -40.22
C TRP A 25 8.56 -6.97 -40.90
N SER A 26 8.48 -8.09 -41.61
CA SER A 26 7.23 -8.66 -42.17
C SER A 26 7.18 -10.17 -41.86
N PRO A 27 6.04 -10.72 -41.40
CA PRO A 27 5.93 -12.12 -41.01
C PRO A 27 5.42 -13.05 -42.13
N ALA A 28 5.52 -14.35 -41.87
CA ALA A 28 4.94 -15.51 -42.58
C ALA A 28 5.62 -15.98 -43.90
N GLY A 29 5.85 -17.29 -43.98
CA GLY A 29 6.46 -18.05 -45.08
C GLY A 29 6.62 -19.52 -44.64
N VAL A 30 6.65 -20.48 -45.57
CA VAL A 30 6.53 -21.93 -45.28
C VAL A 30 7.28 -22.79 -46.33
N VAL A 31 7.42 -24.11 -46.11
CA VAL A 31 7.89 -25.17 -47.07
C VAL A 31 9.41 -25.14 -47.39
N GLN A 32 10.20 -26.23 -47.50
CA GLN A 32 10.02 -27.68 -47.20
C GLN A 32 11.38 -28.47 -47.10
N THR A 33 11.30 -29.71 -46.58
CA THR A 33 12.08 -30.98 -46.75
C THR A 33 13.26 -31.10 -47.74
N PRO A 34 14.18 -32.11 -47.65
CA PRO A 34 14.05 -33.49 -47.09
C PRO A 34 15.19 -33.88 -46.08
N VAL A 35 15.55 -35.13 -45.68
CA VAL A 35 15.39 -36.54 -46.16
C VAL A 35 15.16 -37.57 -45.00
N ASN A 36 15.15 -38.88 -45.33
CA ASN A 36 14.91 -40.08 -44.49
C ASN A 36 16.13 -41.08 -44.60
N PRO A 37 16.24 -42.27 -43.94
CA PRO A 37 15.18 -43.05 -43.26
C PRO A 37 15.50 -43.90 -41.98
N VAL A 38 14.40 -44.45 -41.42
CA VAL A 38 14.23 -45.76 -40.73
C VAL A 38 14.63 -45.97 -39.26
N THR A 39 13.65 -46.37 -38.44
CA THR A 39 13.62 -47.61 -37.61
C THR A 39 12.21 -47.80 -36.98
N THR A 40 11.77 -49.06 -36.94
CA THR A 40 10.62 -49.76 -36.28
C THR A 40 10.05 -49.10 -34.99
N THR A 41 8.78 -49.20 -34.55
CA THR A 41 7.75 -50.29 -34.62
C THR A 41 6.32 -49.73 -34.30
N PRO A 42 5.19 -50.33 -34.75
CA PRO A 42 3.84 -49.74 -34.58
C PRO A 42 2.98 -50.34 -33.45
N SER A 43 1.85 -49.69 -33.14
CA SER A 43 0.64 -50.34 -32.58
C SER A 43 -0.66 -49.60 -32.99
N SER A 44 -1.74 -50.38 -33.12
CA SER A 44 -3.13 -50.09 -33.58
C SER A 44 -3.75 -48.75 -33.08
N ALA A 45 -4.52 -47.96 -33.86
CA ALA A 45 -5.74 -48.25 -34.66
C ALA A 45 -7.01 -48.50 -33.80
N VAL A 46 -8.22 -47.99 -34.06
CA VAL A 46 -8.78 -47.11 -35.14
C VAL A 46 -10.15 -46.50 -34.73
N VAL A 47 -10.52 -45.33 -35.29
CA VAL A 47 -11.89 -44.74 -35.50
C VAL A 47 -12.87 -44.63 -34.29
N ASN A 48 -13.97 -43.84 -34.29
CA ASN A 48 -14.76 -43.22 -35.37
C ASN A 48 -15.41 -41.87 -34.96
N VAL A 49 -16.00 -41.16 -35.94
CA VAL A 49 -16.63 -39.82 -35.83
C VAL A 49 -18.08 -39.89 -35.34
N ASN A 50 -18.59 -38.86 -34.65
CA ASN A 50 -19.73 -38.07 -35.16
C ASN A 50 -20.11 -36.77 -34.40
N SER A 51 -20.54 -35.79 -35.20
CA SER A 51 -21.65 -34.85 -35.01
C SER A 51 -21.85 -34.01 -33.73
N VAL A 52 -21.62 -32.71 -33.91
CA VAL A 52 -22.32 -31.53 -33.35
C VAL A 52 -23.61 -31.72 -32.52
N ASN A 53 -23.71 -30.95 -31.45
CA ASN A 53 -24.93 -30.15 -31.17
C ASN A 53 -24.59 -28.88 -30.36
N VAL A 54 -25.43 -27.84 -30.47
CA VAL A 54 -25.29 -26.54 -29.81
C VAL A 54 -26.18 -26.46 -28.58
N LYS A 55 -25.66 -25.86 -27.50
CA LYS A 55 -26.43 -25.02 -26.54
C LYS A 55 -25.47 -24.15 -25.74
N GLY A 56 -25.78 -22.87 -25.60
CA GLY A 56 -24.96 -21.92 -24.85
C GLY A 56 -25.25 -21.98 -23.36
N SER A 57 -24.21 -22.11 -22.54
CA SER A 57 -24.30 -21.92 -21.09
C SER A 57 -24.00 -20.46 -20.76
N THR A 58 -25.02 -19.71 -20.36
CA THR A 58 -24.78 -18.42 -19.69
C THR A 58 -24.31 -18.69 -18.26
N CYS A 59 -23.15 -18.17 -17.88
CA CYS A 59 -22.63 -18.28 -16.52
C CYS A 59 -23.04 -17.03 -15.73
N THR A 60 -24.23 -17.09 -15.12
CA THR A 60 -24.66 -16.11 -14.12
C THR A 60 -23.76 -16.23 -12.89
N ILE A 61 -22.82 -15.31 -12.78
CA ILE A 61 -21.96 -15.13 -11.60
C ILE A 61 -22.81 -14.59 -10.45
N ASP A 62 -23.21 -15.50 -9.55
CA ASP A 62 -23.84 -15.17 -8.28
C ASP A 62 -22.77 -14.58 -7.35
N PHE A 63 -22.99 -13.34 -6.90
CA PHE A 63 -22.15 -12.65 -5.93
C PHE A 63 -22.91 -12.51 -4.60
N SER A 64 -23.12 -13.64 -3.94
CA SER A 64 -23.44 -13.68 -2.51
C SER A 64 -22.18 -13.38 -1.69
N ASP A 65 -21.86 -12.09 -1.52
CA ASP A 65 -20.76 -11.57 -0.69
C ASP A 65 -21.34 -11.18 0.69
N ASP A 66 -21.18 -12.08 1.66
CA ASP A 66 -21.86 -12.09 2.97
C ASP A 66 -20.84 -11.70 4.07
N GLU A 67 -20.76 -10.41 4.41
CA GLU A 67 -19.80 -9.85 5.40
C GLU A 67 -20.50 -9.05 6.52
N ASP A 68 -21.40 -9.71 7.26
CA ASP A 68 -22.14 -9.19 8.42
C ASP A 68 -21.29 -9.15 9.73
N ASP A 69 -20.23 -8.34 9.78
CA ASP A 69 -19.34 -8.26 10.95
C ASP A 69 -19.78 -7.19 12.00
N ASP A 70 -20.97 -7.36 12.61
CA ASP A 70 -21.32 -6.66 13.86
C ASP A 70 -20.60 -7.29 15.06
N CYS A 71 -20.04 -6.44 15.92
CA CYS A 71 -19.46 -6.88 17.19
C CYS A 71 -20.00 -6.06 18.39
N SER A 72 -21.32 -5.89 18.47
CA SER A 72 -22.01 -5.24 19.58
C SER A 72 -22.14 -6.15 20.82
N ASN A 73 -21.01 -6.44 21.49
CA ASN A 73 -21.01 -7.35 22.64
C ASN A 73 -20.95 -6.67 24.02
N GLY A 74 -22.10 -6.70 24.72
CA GLY A 74 -22.26 -7.41 26.00
C GLY A 74 -21.44 -6.97 27.23
N GLN A 75 -22.15 -6.63 28.30
CA GLN A 75 -21.64 -6.30 29.62
C GLN A 75 -22.09 -7.36 30.65
N THR A 76 -21.14 -8.06 31.29
CA THR A 76 -21.46 -9.07 32.33
C THR A 76 -20.38 -9.17 33.41
N GLY A 77 -20.79 -9.28 34.69
CA GLY A 77 -19.99 -9.92 35.76
C GLY A 77 -19.34 -8.99 36.79
N ASN A 78 -19.81 -9.06 38.04
CA ASN A 78 -19.18 -8.45 39.22
C ASN A 78 -18.29 -9.44 39.98
N ASN A 79 -17.22 -8.95 40.62
CA ASN A 79 -16.71 -9.51 41.89
C ASN A 79 -16.01 -8.40 42.71
N VAL A 80 -15.85 -8.58 44.02
CA VAL A 80 -15.57 -7.51 44.98
C VAL A 80 -14.29 -7.68 45.82
N ASN A 81 -13.80 -6.54 46.32
CA ASN A 81 -12.84 -6.33 47.43
C ASN A 81 -11.37 -6.75 47.22
N GLY A 82 -10.50 -5.74 47.15
CA GLY A 82 -9.04 -5.85 47.30
C GLY A 82 -8.44 -4.49 47.64
N THR A 83 -8.04 -4.27 48.89
CA THR A 83 -7.75 -2.94 49.44
C THR A 83 -6.27 -2.54 49.33
N SER A 84 -5.92 -1.60 48.45
CA SER A 84 -4.76 -0.67 48.60
C SER A 84 -4.67 0.34 47.44
N PRO A 85 -4.38 1.64 47.69
CA PRO A 85 -4.18 2.63 46.64
C PRO A 85 -2.69 2.87 46.31
N PRO A 86 -2.33 2.91 45.02
CA PRO A 86 -1.18 3.70 44.58
C PRO A 86 -1.47 4.59 43.36
N GLY A 87 -0.80 5.74 43.29
CA GLY A 87 -0.31 6.26 42.01
C GLY A 87 -1.31 6.84 41.00
N LYS A 88 -2.30 7.61 41.45
CA LYS A 88 -2.85 8.85 40.79
C LYS A 88 -2.45 9.06 39.30
N MET A 89 -2.90 8.21 38.39
CA MET A 89 -2.47 8.20 36.97
C MET A 89 -3.16 9.34 36.19
N ARG A 90 -2.64 10.57 36.32
CA ARG A 90 -3.23 11.80 35.74
C ARG A 90 -2.99 11.95 34.22
N ASN A 91 -3.08 10.86 33.46
CA ASN A 91 -2.84 10.89 32.02
C ASN A 91 -4.15 11.16 31.27
N GLY A 92 -4.28 12.34 30.68
CA GLY A 92 -5.34 12.70 29.72
C GLY A 92 -5.20 11.97 28.37
N GLY A 93 -4.90 10.68 28.38
CA GLY A 93 -4.43 9.90 27.23
C GLY A 93 -5.44 9.70 26.10
N SER A 94 -6.72 9.99 26.32
CA SER A 94 -7.75 9.97 25.28
C SER A 94 -7.61 11.13 24.28
N HIS A 95 -7.14 12.30 24.73
CA HIS A 95 -7.07 13.53 23.95
C HIS A 95 -5.65 13.85 23.44
N ILE A 96 -5.04 12.85 22.79
CA ILE A 96 -3.80 13.01 22.03
C ILE A 96 -4.07 12.81 20.52
N HIS A 97 -3.39 13.59 19.67
CA HIS A 97 -3.38 13.44 18.22
C HIS A 97 -2.24 12.53 17.76
N LEU A 98 -2.43 11.84 16.62
CA LEU A 98 -1.42 10.93 16.07
C LEU A 98 -0.08 11.63 15.83
N TRP A 99 -0.07 12.88 15.34
CA TRP A 99 1.18 13.63 15.13
C TRP A 99 1.95 13.89 16.44
N GLN A 100 1.25 14.15 17.55
CA GLN A 100 1.86 14.37 18.87
C GLN A 100 2.46 13.06 19.39
N PHE A 101 1.69 11.96 19.30
CA PHE A 101 2.13 10.63 19.68
C PHE A 101 3.35 10.14 18.87
N LEU A 102 3.40 10.41 17.57
CA LEU A 102 4.56 10.07 16.75
C LEU A 102 5.80 10.89 17.16
N LYS A 103 5.66 12.18 17.52
CA LYS A 103 6.78 12.96 18.11
C LYS A 103 7.22 12.41 19.47
N GLU A 104 6.28 11.96 20.31
CA GLU A 104 6.56 11.36 21.62
C GLU A 104 7.37 10.06 21.49
N LEU A 105 6.99 9.16 20.58
CA LEU A 105 7.81 7.96 20.31
C LEU A 105 9.22 8.34 19.81
N LEU A 106 9.30 9.35 18.94
CA LEU A 106 10.54 9.88 18.37
C LEU A 106 11.43 10.67 19.35
N GLN A 107 10.94 10.97 20.56
CA GLN A 107 11.73 11.56 21.66
C GLN A 107 12.47 10.51 22.49
N SER A 108 12.04 9.24 22.43
CA SER A 108 12.57 8.13 23.25
C SER A 108 13.24 7.03 22.40
N PRO A 109 14.31 7.33 21.63
CA PRO A 109 14.91 6.38 20.69
C PRO A 109 15.46 5.11 21.35
N GLY A 110 15.89 5.17 22.63
CA GLY A 110 16.33 3.98 23.37
C GLY A 110 15.22 2.94 23.62
N VAL A 111 13.95 3.34 23.58
CA VAL A 111 12.78 2.45 23.78
C VAL A 111 12.04 2.18 22.46
N HIS A 112 12.06 3.14 21.52
CA HIS A 112 11.23 3.11 20.32
C HIS A 112 11.99 3.16 18.98
N GLY A 113 13.31 3.31 19.00
CA GLY A 113 14.13 3.42 17.78
C GLY A 113 14.05 2.20 16.84
N SER A 114 13.65 1.03 17.36
CA SER A 114 13.38 -0.19 16.59
C SER A 114 12.06 -0.16 15.81
N CYS A 115 11.15 0.77 16.09
CA CYS A 115 9.88 0.91 15.36
C CYS A 115 9.67 2.27 14.70
N ILE A 116 10.27 3.34 15.24
CA ILE A 116 10.22 4.67 14.64
C ILE A 116 11.46 5.49 15.04
N ARG A 117 12.09 6.15 14.07
CA ARG A 117 13.32 6.93 14.28
C ARG A 117 13.43 8.11 13.33
N TRP A 118 14.20 9.12 13.71
CA TRP A 118 14.61 10.19 12.80
C TRP A 118 15.54 9.64 11.70
N LEU A 119 15.41 10.19 10.50
CA LEU A 119 16.43 10.14 9.44
C LEU A 119 17.20 11.45 9.38
N ASP A 120 16.49 12.57 9.50
CA ASP A 120 17.04 13.93 9.61
C ASP A 120 16.15 14.69 10.60
N ARG A 121 16.65 14.93 11.83
CA ARG A 121 15.87 15.57 12.89
C ARG A 121 15.55 17.03 12.56
N GLY A 122 16.52 17.79 12.04
CA GLY A 122 16.38 19.22 11.76
C GLY A 122 15.42 19.51 10.60
N LYS A 123 15.38 18.63 9.58
CA LYS A 123 14.35 18.69 8.53
C LYS A 123 13.04 18.01 8.91
N GLY A 124 12.93 17.46 10.12
CA GLY A 124 11.74 16.74 10.60
C GLY A 124 11.42 15.45 9.83
N VAL A 125 12.41 14.82 9.18
CA VAL A 125 12.24 13.59 8.40
C VAL A 125 12.43 12.36 9.29
N PHE A 126 11.43 11.48 9.33
CA PHE A 126 11.44 10.26 10.11
C PHE A 126 11.02 9.04 9.30
N LYS A 127 11.40 7.85 9.77
CA LYS A 127 10.98 6.56 9.22
C LYS A 127 10.29 5.73 10.29
N ILE A 128 9.18 5.09 9.92
CA ILE A 128 8.60 3.98 10.66
C ILE A 128 9.30 2.71 10.16
N GLU A 129 9.99 2.02 11.06
CA GLU A 129 10.69 0.75 10.77
C GLU A 129 9.77 -0.46 11.01
N ASP A 130 8.94 -0.41 12.07
CA ASP A 130 7.94 -1.44 12.39
C ASP A 130 6.55 -0.79 12.47
N SER A 131 5.83 -0.89 11.36
CA SER A 131 4.48 -0.35 11.18
C SER A 131 3.44 -0.99 12.09
N VAL A 132 3.59 -2.28 12.40
CA VAL A 132 2.65 -3.04 13.24
C VAL A 132 2.80 -2.64 14.70
N ARG A 133 4.03 -2.53 15.21
CA ARG A 133 4.32 -2.07 16.58
C ARG A 133 3.90 -0.61 16.78
N VAL A 134 4.14 0.28 15.82
CA VAL A 134 3.64 1.68 15.91
C VAL A 134 2.10 1.72 15.93
N ALA A 135 1.42 0.95 15.07
CA ALA A 135 -0.04 0.86 15.08
C ALA A 135 -0.60 0.28 16.39
N ARG A 136 0.02 -0.78 16.94
CA ARG A 136 -0.39 -1.39 18.20
C ARG A 136 -0.17 -0.46 19.40
N LEU A 137 0.93 0.29 19.44
CA LEU A 137 1.17 1.31 20.46
C LEU A 137 0.14 2.45 20.38
N TRP A 138 -0.23 2.88 19.17
CA TRP A 138 -1.29 3.88 18.96
C TRP A 138 -2.68 3.36 19.37
N GLY A 139 -2.99 2.11 19.02
CA GLY A 139 -4.21 1.42 19.44
C GLY A 139 -4.33 1.35 20.96
N LYS A 140 -3.26 0.91 21.65
CA LYS A 140 -3.19 0.92 23.13
C LYS A 140 -3.34 2.33 23.70
N ARG A 141 -2.73 3.36 23.08
CA ARG A 141 -2.82 4.75 23.55
C ARG A 141 -4.24 5.32 23.51
N LYS A 142 -5.04 4.96 22.50
CA LYS A 142 -6.42 5.47 22.31
C LYS A 142 -7.54 4.47 22.67
N ASN A 143 -7.20 3.35 23.31
CA ASN A 143 -8.08 2.20 23.55
C ASN A 143 -8.87 1.77 22.30
N ARG A 144 -8.16 1.49 21.21
CA ARG A 144 -8.70 0.98 19.95
C ARG A 144 -7.95 -0.30 19.55
N PRO A 145 -8.46 -1.50 19.89
CA PRO A 145 -7.75 -2.76 19.63
C PRO A 145 -7.60 -3.04 18.12
N ALA A 146 -8.66 -2.81 17.33
CA ALA A 146 -8.67 -2.97 15.86
C ALA A 146 -7.90 -1.85 15.08
N MET A 147 -6.85 -1.29 15.68
CA MET A 147 -5.98 -0.27 15.08
C MET A 147 -4.83 -0.94 14.31
N ASN A 148 -4.79 -0.71 13.00
CA ASN A 148 -3.75 -1.20 12.10
C ASN A 148 -3.02 -0.05 11.39
N TYR A 149 -1.99 -0.38 10.61
CA TYR A 149 -1.18 0.62 9.92
C TYR A 149 -1.95 1.37 8.82
N ASP A 150 -2.93 0.74 8.19
CA ASP A 150 -3.69 1.34 7.08
C ASP A 150 -4.63 2.43 7.59
N LYS A 151 -5.32 2.17 8.71
CA LYS A 151 -6.10 3.16 9.47
C LYS A 151 -5.21 4.29 10.00
N LEU A 152 -4.05 3.97 10.58
CA LEU A 152 -3.09 4.98 11.08
C LEU A 152 -2.53 5.87 9.96
N SER A 153 -2.08 5.25 8.86
CA SER A 153 -1.51 5.96 7.73
C SER A 153 -2.57 6.75 6.94
N ARG A 154 -3.86 6.39 7.03
CA ARG A 154 -4.96 7.21 6.51
C ARG A 154 -5.04 8.57 7.19
N SER A 155 -4.77 8.64 8.51
CA SER A 155 -4.65 9.91 9.25
C SER A 155 -3.37 10.68 8.91
N ILE A 156 -2.23 10.01 8.68
CA ILE A 156 -1.02 10.67 8.15
C ILE A 156 -1.33 11.33 6.80
N ARG A 157 -2.06 10.65 5.90
CA ARG A 157 -2.51 11.22 4.61
C ARG A 157 -3.48 12.41 4.77
N GLN A 158 -4.21 12.53 5.88
CA GLN A 158 -5.02 13.72 6.18
C GLN A 158 -4.15 14.92 6.59
N TYR A 159 -3.00 14.68 7.25
CA TYR A 159 -2.11 15.75 7.71
C TYR A 159 -1.40 16.51 6.57
N TYR A 160 -1.36 15.96 5.35
CA TYR A 160 -0.84 16.64 4.16
C TYR A 160 -1.64 17.91 3.82
N LYS A 161 -2.98 17.81 3.73
CA LYS A 161 -3.85 18.97 3.50
C LYS A 161 -3.88 19.95 4.68
N LYS A 162 -3.50 19.51 5.88
CA LYS A 162 -3.44 20.34 7.08
C LYS A 162 -2.07 21.00 7.33
N GLY A 163 -1.08 20.79 6.46
CA GLY A 163 0.26 21.35 6.62
C GLY A 163 1.02 20.87 7.86
N ILE A 164 0.61 19.76 8.51
CA ILE A 164 1.29 19.23 9.71
C ILE A 164 2.44 18.29 9.31
N MET A 165 2.23 17.55 8.22
CA MET A 165 3.23 16.66 7.61
C MET A 165 3.17 16.81 6.09
N LYS A 166 4.23 16.42 5.40
CA LYS A 166 4.27 16.32 3.92
C LYS A 166 4.88 14.99 3.48
N LYS A 167 4.65 14.66 2.21
CA LYS A 167 5.37 13.60 1.51
C LYS A 167 6.84 14.04 1.35
N THR A 168 7.79 13.16 1.66
CA THR A 168 9.21 13.39 1.42
C THR A 168 9.49 13.46 -0.09
N GLU A 169 10.39 14.36 -0.49
CA GLU A 169 10.86 14.60 -1.87
C GLU A 169 11.16 13.28 -2.61
N ARG A 170 12.11 12.49 -2.10
CA ARG A 170 12.28 11.10 -2.53
C ARG A 170 11.17 10.25 -1.88
N SER A 171 10.18 9.90 -2.68
CA SER A 171 8.98 9.11 -2.34
C SER A 171 9.29 7.69 -1.83
N GLN A 172 9.65 7.56 -0.55
CA GLN A 172 10.01 6.29 0.08
C GLN A 172 8.89 5.70 0.95
N ARG A 173 8.79 4.36 0.99
CA ARG A 173 7.81 3.66 1.84
C ARG A 173 8.16 3.88 3.33
N LEU A 174 7.13 4.14 4.15
CA LEU A 174 7.21 4.37 5.60
C LEU A 174 8.04 5.61 6.03
N VAL A 175 8.51 6.44 5.09
CA VAL A 175 9.23 7.69 5.36
C VAL A 175 8.28 8.88 5.24
N TYR A 176 8.36 9.79 6.21
CA TYR A 176 7.49 10.95 6.34
C TYR A 176 8.28 12.17 6.81
N GLN A 177 7.73 13.36 6.61
CA GLN A 177 8.34 14.61 7.05
C GLN A 177 7.33 15.50 7.79
N PHE A 178 7.68 15.98 8.99
CA PHE A 178 6.96 17.06 9.66
C PHE A 178 7.22 18.39 8.94
N CYS A 179 6.18 19.21 8.81
CA CYS A 179 6.33 20.59 8.35
C CYS A 179 6.67 21.51 9.52
N HIS A 180 7.18 22.71 9.25
CA HIS A 180 7.25 23.78 10.25
C HIS A 180 5.82 24.26 10.61
N PRO A 181 5.49 24.59 11.88
CA PRO A 181 6.33 24.57 13.09
C PRO A 181 6.34 23.23 13.84
N TYR A 182 5.89 22.13 13.22
CA TYR A 182 5.76 20.80 13.83
C TYR A 182 7.04 19.95 13.78
N CYS A 183 8.11 20.41 13.12
CA CYS A 183 9.47 19.84 13.22
C CYS A 183 10.07 19.99 14.65
N LEU A 184 11.33 19.61 14.84
CA LEU A 184 12.10 19.74 16.09
C LEU A 184 13.40 20.52 15.86
#